data_AF-A0A6N9B585-F1
#
_entry.id   AF-A0A6N9B585-F1
#
_cell.length_a   1.000
_cell.length_b   1.000
_cell.length_c   1.000
_cell.angle_alpha   90.00
_cell.angle_beta   90.00
_cell.angle_gamma   90.00
#
_symmetry.space_group_name_H-M   'P 1'
#
loop_
_entity.id
_entity.type
_entity.pdbx_description
1 polymer ?
#
loop_
_entity_poly.entity_id
_entity_poly.type
_entity_poly.pdbx_seq_one_letter_code
_entity_poly.pdbx_strand_id
1 'polypeptide(L)'
;MKIHWSEEYKISYGQQEVSGTHYLRSKSPFGPWSIAPGAFLDGDDPCERYSGKIVESDGELLFIGFHDKDRKNRFIGEISDPIPVSVTKDGLLKLSS
;
A
#
# COMPACT_ATOMS: atom_id res chain seq x y z
N MET A 1 15.49 -9.53 21.13
CA MET A 1 16.05 -8.57 20.15
C MET A 1 14.95 -8.24 19.16
N LYS A 2 14.45 -6.99 19.11
CA LYS A 2 13.44 -6.60 18.11
C LYS A 2 14.18 -6.40 16.79
N ILE A 3 13.97 -7.32 15.85
CA ILE A 3 14.46 -7.14 14.49
C ILE A 3 13.62 -6.02 13.87
N HIS A 4 14.27 -5.09 13.18
CA HIS A 4 13.59 -3.99 12.51
C HIS A 4 12.86 -4.58 11.29
N TRP A 5 11.54 -4.39 11.21
CA TRP A 5 10.72 -4.95 10.14
C TRP A 5 11.24 -4.62 8.72
N SER A 6 11.84 -3.44 8.55
CA SER A 6 12.47 -3.02 7.29
C SER A 6 13.61 -3.95 6.85
N GLU A 7 14.38 -4.51 7.79
CA GLU A 7 15.46 -5.46 7.48
C GLU A 7 14.90 -6.83 7.08
N GLU A 8 13.85 -7.30 7.75
CA GLU A 8 13.15 -8.54 7.35
C GLU A 8 12.48 -8.41 5.98
N TYR A 9 11.91 -7.24 5.67
CA TYR A 9 11.34 -6.96 4.35
C TYR A 9 12.41 -6.99 3.25
N LYS A 10 13.57 -6.35 3.47
CA LYS A 10 14.71 -6.39 2.54
C LYS A 10 15.17 -7.82 2.25
N ILE A 11 15.29 -8.64 3.29
CA ILE A 11 15.72 -10.04 3.18
C ILE A 11 14.67 -10.90 2.45
N SER A 12 13.39 -10.70 2.75
CA SER A 12 12.31 -11.56 2.22
C SER A 12 11.88 -11.22 0.79
N TYR A 13 12.02 -9.95 0.37
CA TYR A 13 11.42 -9.48 -0.87
C TYR A 13 12.41 -9.27 -2.03
N GLY A 14 13.71 -9.09 -1.75
CA GLY A 14 14.75 -8.99 -2.80
C GLY A 14 14.53 -7.89 -3.85
N GLN A 15 13.62 -6.95 -3.59
CA GLN A 15 13.27 -5.83 -4.47
C GLN A 15 14.06 -4.57 -4.08
N GLN A 16 14.08 -3.60 -4.99
CA GLN A 16 14.60 -2.25 -4.72
C GLN A 16 13.90 -1.65 -3.50
N GLU A 17 14.61 -0.78 -2.77
CA GLU A 17 14.00 -0.02 -1.67
C GLU A 17 12.88 0.86 -2.25
N VAL A 18 11.63 0.58 -1.86
CA VAL A 18 10.45 1.33 -2.30
C VAL A 18 9.80 2.06 -1.13
N SER A 19 9.04 3.09 -1.46
CA SER A 19 8.11 3.72 -0.52
C SER A 19 6.67 3.40 -0.94
N GLY A 20 5.70 3.63 -0.05
CA GLY A 20 4.28 3.54 -0.40
C GLY A 20 3.40 2.95 0.69
N THR A 21 2.27 2.37 0.28
CA THR A 21 1.25 1.85 1.21
C THR A 21 1.35 0.34 1.37
N HIS A 22 1.46 -0.11 2.61
CA HIS A 22 1.33 -1.51 3.02
C HIS A 22 0.17 -1.68 4.01
N TYR A 23 -0.32 -2.90 4.22
CA TYR A 23 -1.46 -3.16 5.10
C TYR A 23 -1.23 -4.37 6.00
N LEU A 24 -2.00 -4.39 7.09
CA LEU A 24 -2.00 -5.48 8.06
C LEU A 24 -3.27 -6.31 7.93
N ARG A 25 -3.17 -7.58 8.29
CA ARG A 25 -4.25 -8.57 8.21
C ARG A 25 -4.48 -9.20 9.57
N SER A 26 -5.74 -9.47 9.89
CA SER A 26 -6.12 -10.29 11.04
C SER A 26 -7.50 -10.90 10.82
N LYS A 27 -7.81 -11.96 11.57
CA LYS A 27 -9.16 -12.52 11.67
C LYS A 27 -10.03 -11.79 12.71
N SER A 28 -9.43 -10.89 13.50
CA SER A 28 -10.10 -10.12 14.55
C SER A 28 -9.72 -8.64 14.44
N PRO A 29 -10.65 -7.70 14.67
CA PRO A 29 -10.33 -6.27 14.71
C PRO A 29 -9.37 -5.91 15.86
N PHE A 30 -9.13 -6.81 16.81
CA PHE A 30 -8.20 -6.62 17.92
C PHE A 30 -6.85 -7.32 17.70
N GLY A 31 -6.64 -7.91 16.52
CA GLY A 31 -5.43 -8.65 16.21
C GLY A 31 -5.42 -10.10 16.75
N PRO A 32 -4.25 -10.77 16.74
CA PRO A 32 -2.95 -10.24 16.35
C PRO A 32 -2.92 -9.86 14.86
N TRP A 33 -2.17 -8.81 14.55
CA TRP A 33 -1.98 -8.31 13.20
C TRP A 33 -0.72 -8.91 12.60
N SER A 34 -0.80 -9.37 11.35
CA SER A 34 0.35 -9.77 10.57
C SER A 34 0.43 -8.94 9.30
N ILE A 35 1.65 -8.73 8.82
CA ILE A 35 1.92 -8.00 7.58
C ILE A 35 1.43 -8.84 6.40
N ALA A 36 0.85 -8.19 5.39
CA ALA A 36 0.44 -8.90 4.20
C ALA A 36 1.68 -9.47 3.49
N PRO A 37 1.72 -10.77 3.16
CA PRO A 37 2.83 -11.32 2.40
C PRO A 37 2.83 -10.68 1.02
N GLY A 38 4.01 -10.40 0.48
CA GLY A 38 4.13 -9.78 -0.83
C GLY A 38 4.66 -8.36 -0.80
N ALA A 39 4.50 -7.71 -1.95
CA ALA A 39 4.89 -6.34 -2.18
C ALA A 39 3.98 -5.41 -1.38
N PHE A 40 4.36 -4.14 -1.34
CA PHE A 40 3.43 -3.09 -0.93
C PHE A 40 2.19 -3.12 -1.83
N LEU A 41 1.04 -2.78 -1.25
CA LEU A 41 -0.21 -2.66 -2.01
C LEU A 41 -0.04 -1.62 -3.12
N ASP A 42 0.70 -0.56 -2.80
CA ASP A 42 1.06 0.52 -3.70
C ASP A 42 2.50 0.94 -3.38
N GLY A 43 3.50 0.29 -4.00
CA GLY A 43 4.91 0.55 -3.72
C GLY A 43 5.74 0.76 -4.96
N ASP A 44 6.47 1.87 -5.01
CA ASP A 44 7.40 2.23 -6.08
C ASP A 44 8.49 3.20 -5.57
N ASP A 45 9.49 3.51 -6.42
CA ASP A 45 10.56 4.46 -6.16
C ASP A 45 10.78 5.42 -7.36
N PRO A 46 10.31 6.69 -7.28
CA PRO A 46 9.53 7.26 -6.19
C PRO A 46 8.07 6.75 -6.21
N CYS A 47 7.46 6.58 -5.03
CA CYS A 47 6.05 6.24 -4.96
C CYS A 47 5.18 7.41 -5.47
N GLU A 48 4.23 7.12 -6.35
CA GLU A 48 3.37 8.12 -6.98
C GLU A 48 2.28 8.68 -6.04
N ARG A 49 1.86 7.89 -5.05
CA ARG A 49 0.70 8.15 -4.21
C ARG A 49 1.07 8.05 -2.72
N TYR A 50 1.09 9.20 -2.06
CA TYR A 50 1.33 9.31 -0.63
C TYR A 50 0.03 9.17 0.18
N SER A 51 0.13 8.71 1.43
CA SER A 51 -1.00 8.65 2.39
C SER A 51 -2.25 7.92 1.87
N GLY A 52 -2.05 6.79 1.18
CA GLY A 52 -3.13 5.97 0.63
C GLY A 52 -4.29 5.69 1.59
N LYS A 53 -5.51 5.67 1.06
CA LYS A 53 -6.74 5.33 1.78
C LYS A 53 -7.58 4.39 0.91
N ILE A 54 -8.21 3.43 1.57
CA ILE A 54 -9.30 2.66 0.96
C ILE A 54 -10.62 3.29 1.39
N VAL A 55 -11.47 3.56 0.42
CA VAL A 55 -12.83 4.06 0.59
C VAL A 55 -13.80 3.08 -0.06
N GLU A 56 -15.04 3.05 0.43
CA GLU A 56 -16.12 2.30 -0.19
C GLU A 56 -17.07 3.28 -0.87
N SER A 57 -17.40 3.04 -2.15
CA SER A 57 -18.38 3.81 -2.91
C SER A 57 -19.20 2.85 -3.76
N ASP A 58 -20.53 2.95 -3.70
CA ASP A 58 -21.46 2.12 -4.48
C ASP A 58 -21.22 0.60 -4.35
N GLY A 59 -20.71 0.17 -3.19
CA GLY A 59 -20.38 -1.24 -2.90
C GLY A 59 -19.03 -1.71 -3.46
N GLU A 60 -18.23 -0.81 -4.03
CA GLU A 60 -16.88 -1.08 -4.52
C GLU A 60 -15.83 -0.49 -3.59
N LEU A 61 -14.73 -1.24 -3.38
CA LEU A 61 -13.55 -0.74 -2.69
C LEU A 61 -12.65 -0.01 -3.67
N LEU A 62 -12.27 1.22 -3.31
CA LEU A 62 -11.44 2.09 -4.12
C LEU A 62 -10.24 2.56 -3.29
N PHE A 63 -9.07 2.59 -3.91
CA PHE A 63 -7.87 3.16 -3.34
C PHE A 63 -7.66 4.55 -3.91
N ILE A 64 -7.48 5.52 -3.02
CA ILE A 64 -7.10 6.89 -3.37
C ILE A 64 -5.79 7.24 -2.67
N GLY A 65 -4.98 8.06 -3.32
CA GLY A 65 -3.73 8.58 -2.78
C GLY A 65 -3.61 10.08 -2.97
N PHE A 66 -2.60 10.66 -2.35
CA PHE A 66 -2.22 12.05 -2.52
C PHE A 66 -1.01 12.15 -3.43
N HIS A 67 -1.15 12.87 -4.55
CA HIS A 67 -0.02 13.28 -5.38
C HIS A 67 0.68 14.46 -4.69
N ASP A 68 1.70 14.14 -3.88
CA ASP A 68 2.47 15.14 -3.14
C ASP A 68 3.37 15.93 -4.10
N LYS A 69 4.26 15.23 -4.82
CA LYS A 69 5.25 15.87 -5.68
C LYS A 69 5.42 15.16 -7.00
N ASP A 70 5.79 15.93 -8.02
CA ASP A 70 6.21 15.39 -9.31
C ASP A 70 7.66 14.87 -9.27
N ARG A 71 8.12 14.28 -10.39
CA ARG A 71 9.50 13.79 -10.55
C ARG A 71 10.58 14.88 -10.47
N LYS A 72 10.20 16.16 -10.50
CA LYS A 72 11.09 17.33 -10.31
C LYS A 72 10.98 17.89 -8.89
N ASN A 73 10.36 17.15 -7.96
CA ASN A 73 10.18 17.51 -6.56
C ASN A 73 9.33 18.79 -6.36
N ARG A 74 8.45 19.12 -7.32
CA ARG A 74 7.51 20.23 -7.23
C ARG A 74 6.19 19.72 -6.66
N PHE A 75 5.61 20.48 -5.73
CA PHE A 75 4.33 20.14 -5.12
C PHE A 75 3.20 20.12 -6.16
N ILE A 76 2.41 19.05 -6.16
CA ILE A 76 1.23 18.88 -7.02
C ILE A 76 -0.01 19.24 -6.20
N GLY A 77 -0.27 18.53 -5.10
CA GLY A 77 -1.38 18.86 -4.19
C GLY A 77 -2.74 18.28 -4.59
N GLU A 78 -2.74 17.14 -5.28
CA GLU A 78 -3.96 16.54 -5.86
C GLU A 78 -4.30 15.19 -5.21
N ILE A 79 -5.59 14.84 -5.20
CA ILE A 79 -6.03 13.47 -4.89
C ILE A 79 -6.01 12.67 -6.19
N SER A 80 -5.47 11.45 -6.16
CA SER A 80 -5.43 10.58 -7.33
C SER A 80 -6.83 10.18 -7.76
N ASP A 81 -6.95 9.78 -9.03
CA ASP A 81 -8.12 9.03 -9.47
C ASP A 81 -8.27 7.76 -8.61
N PRO A 82 -9.52 7.32 -8.33
CA PRO A 82 -9.76 6.11 -7.57
C PRO A 82 -9.33 4.88 -8.36
N ILE A 83 -8.57 4.01 -7.70
CA ILE A 83 -8.11 2.74 -8.27
C ILE A 83 -8.91 1.60 -7.64
N PRO A 84 -9.62 0.75 -8.42
CA PRO A 84 -10.37 -0.36 -7.87
C PRO A 84 -9.48 -1.32 -7.06
N VAL A 85 -9.99 -1.75 -5.91
CA VAL A 85 -9.35 -2.73 -5.03
C VAL A 85 -10.10 -4.05 -5.12
N SER A 86 -9.37 -5.11 -5.45
CA SER A 86 -9.89 -6.48 -5.41
C SER A 86 -9.33 -7.24 -4.22
N VAL A 87 -10.13 -8.16 -3.68
CA VAL A 87 -9.70 -9.13 -2.66
C VAL A 87 -9.43 -10.46 -3.36
N THR A 88 -8.21 -10.96 -3.27
CA THR A 88 -7.81 -12.25 -3.85
C THR A 88 -8.43 -13.42 -3.08
N LYS A 89 -8.37 -14.63 -3.64
CA LYS A 89 -8.90 -15.86 -3.00
C LYS A 89 -8.26 -16.16 -1.64
N ASP A 90 -7.01 -15.76 -1.44
CA ASP A 90 -6.26 -15.89 -0.20
C ASP A 90 -6.43 -14.68 0.74
N GLY A 91 -7.30 -13.73 0.39
CA GLY A 91 -7.66 -12.59 1.22
C GLY A 91 -6.60 -11.47 1.24
N LEU A 92 -5.85 -11.32 0.16
CA LEU A 92 -4.94 -10.19 -0.07
C LEU A 92 -5.66 -9.10 -0.86
N LEU A 93 -5.26 -7.86 -0.65
CA LEU A 93 -5.70 -6.72 -1.44
C LEU A 93 -4.80 -6.57 -2.67
N LYS A 94 -5.41 -6.24 -3.81
CA LYS A 94 -4.70 -5.91 -5.05
C LYS A 94 -5.37 -4.72 -5.74
N LEU A 95 -4.55 -3.77 -6.18
CA LEU A 95 -4.98 -2.67 -7.03
C LEU A 95 -5.10 -3.13 -8.49
N SER A 96 -6.18 -2.76 -9.15
CA SER A 96 -6.35 -2.97 -10.60
C SER A 96 -5.53 -1.94 -11.37
N SER A 97 -4.59 -2.41 -12.18
CA SER A 97 -3.80 -1.60 -13.12
C SER A 97 -4.60 -1.16 -14.33
#